data_AF-A0A7X6ZM82-F1
#
_entry.id   AF-A0A7X6ZM82-F1
#
_cell.length_a   1.000
_cell.length_b   1.000
_cell.length_c   1.000
_cell.angle_alpha   90.00
_cell.angle_beta   90.00
_cell.angle_gamma   90.00
#
_symmetry.space_group_name_H-M   'P 1'
#
loop_
_entity.id
_entity.type
_entity.pdbx_description
1 polymer ?
#
loop_
_entity_poly.entity_id
_entity_poly.type
_entity_poly.pdbx_seq_one_letter_code
_entity_poly.pdbx_strand_id
1 'polypeptide(L)'
;MNPTLKRVIWLLNTAGFVFYLVWLATMSNQHILREQDGIVYFLPVIPFFFVYMLLFSPKPPPPSGSPTDSPPDSTPDSIDDHFSAPPES
;
A
#
# COMPACT_ATOMS: atom_id res chain seq x y z
N MET A 1 3.01 -11.25 1.38
CA MET A 1 3.87 -11.52 0.20
C MET A 1 5.27 -11.02 0.50
N ASN A 2 6.31 -11.83 0.25
CA ASN A 2 7.69 -11.42 0.52
C ASN A 2 8.03 -10.15 -0.32
N PRO A 3 8.57 -9.08 0.29
CA PRO A 3 8.86 -7.82 -0.42
C PRO A 3 9.84 -8.02 -1.59
N THR A 4 10.77 -8.96 -1.46
CA THR A 4 11.68 -9.34 -2.54
C THR A 4 10.93 -10.00 -3.68
N LEU A 5 10.01 -10.93 -3.39
CA LEU A 5 9.18 -11.57 -4.41
C LEU A 5 8.32 -10.56 -5.17
N LYS A 6 7.73 -9.59 -4.47
CA LYS A 6 6.98 -8.48 -5.09
C LYS A 6 7.85 -7.68 -6.07
N ARG A 7 9.08 -7.34 -5.67
CA ARG A 7 10.03 -6.61 -6.53
C ARG A 7 10.46 -7.42 -7.75
N VAL A 8 10.73 -8.72 -7.59
CA VAL A 8 11.11 -9.60 -8.70
C VAL A 8 9.96 -9.72 -9.70
N ILE A 9 8.73 -9.98 -9.24
CA ILE A 9 7.55 -10.03 -10.11
C ILE A 9 7.38 -8.71 -10.86
N TRP A 10 7.53 -7.58 -10.15
CA TRP A 10 7.43 -6.27 -10.75
C TRP A 10 8.49 -6.04 -11.83
N LEU A 11 9.77 -6.30 -11.53
CA LEU A 11 10.87 -6.15 -12.49
C LEU A 11 10.70 -7.05 -13.72
N LEU A 12 10.31 -8.31 -13.50
CA LEU A 12 10.12 -9.27 -14.59
C LEU A 12 8.93 -8.88 -15.49
N ASN A 13 7.84 -8.40 -14.89
CA ASN A 13 6.69 -7.87 -15.61
C ASN A 13 7.06 -6.64 -16.45
N THR A 14 7.84 -5.70 -15.88
CA THR A 14 8.32 -4.52 -16.59
C THR A 14 9.24 -4.89 -17.74
N ALA A 15 10.20 -5.79 -17.51
CA ALA A 15 11.14 -6.23 -18.54
C ALA A 15 10.43 -6.94 -19.70
N GLY A 16 9.51 -7.86 -19.38
CA GLY A 16 8.70 -8.56 -20.38
C GLY A 16 7.80 -7.60 -21.18
N PHE A 17 7.21 -6.61 -20.51
CA PHE A 17 6.38 -5.61 -21.17
C PHE A 17 7.18 -4.72 -22.12
N VAL A 18 8.33 -4.20 -21.69
CA VAL A 18 9.20 -3.38 -22.54
C VAL A 18 9.74 -4.20 -23.70
N PHE A 19 10.19 -5.43 -23.45
CA PHE A 19 10.63 -6.33 -24.52
C PHE A 19 9.53 -6.57 -25.55
N TYR A 20 8.30 -6.82 -25.09
CA TYR A 20 7.14 -7.02 -25.96
C TYR A 20 6.83 -5.78 -26.81
N LEU A 21 6.88 -4.57 -26.22
CA LEU A 21 6.69 -3.32 -26.96
C LEU A 21 7.78 -3.08 -28.00
N VAL A 22 9.04 -3.36 -27.68
CA VAL A 22 10.16 -3.24 -28.62
C VAL A 22 10.01 -4.24 -29.76
N TRP A 23 9.64 -5.49 -29.45
CA TRP A 23 9.35 -6.49 -30.47
C TRP A 23 8.18 -6.05 -31.35
N LEU A 24 7.10 -5.56 -30.76
CA LEU A 24 5.94 -5.06 -31.50
C LEU A 24 6.30 -3.87 -32.40
N ALA A 25 7.13 -2.93 -31.91
CA ALA A 25 7.59 -1.77 -32.66
C ALA A 25 8.54 -2.13 -33.82
N THR A 26 9.29 -3.22 -33.71
CA THR A 26 10.14 -3.71 -34.81
C THR A 26 9.34 -4.51 -35.84
N MET A 27 8.37 -5.31 -35.40
CA MET A 27 7.46 -6.07 -36.27
C MET A 27 6.43 -5.17 -36.98
N SER A 28 6.03 -4.08 -36.34
CA SER A 28 5.12 -3.00 -36.78
C SER A 28 5.36 -2.49 -38.20
N ASN A 29 6.61 -2.44 -38.66
CA ASN A 29 6.95 -1.99 -40.01
C ASN A 29 6.38 -2.90 -41.12
N GLN A 30 5.92 -4.10 -40.78
CA GLN A 30 5.34 -5.08 -41.70
C GLN A 30 3.81 -4.94 -41.81
N HIS A 31 3.23 -3.76 -42.09
CA HIS A 31 1.79 -3.52 -42.42
C HIS A 31 0.68 -4.06 -41.45
N ILE A 32 1.02 -4.89 -40.47
CA ILE A 32 0.15 -5.71 -39.62
C ILE A 32 -0.62 -4.87 -38.60
N LEU A 33 -0.11 -3.69 -38.24
CA LEU A 33 -0.77 -2.81 -37.27
C LEU A 33 -1.91 -1.97 -37.86
N ARG A 34 -2.09 -1.97 -39.18
CA ARG A 34 -3.13 -1.17 -39.86
C ARG A 34 -4.43 -1.96 -40.09
N GLU A 35 -4.35 -3.29 -40.01
CA GLU A 35 -5.51 -4.17 -40.16
C GLU A 35 -6.14 -4.48 -38.80
N GLN A 36 -7.41 -4.90 -38.79
CA GLN A 36 -8.13 -5.27 -37.56
C GLN A 36 -7.38 -6.31 -36.71
N ASP A 37 -6.49 -7.09 -37.32
CA ASP A 37 -5.61 -8.04 -36.62
C ASP A 37 -4.61 -7.38 -35.65
N GLY A 38 -4.34 -6.08 -35.80
CA GLY A 38 -3.53 -5.31 -34.86
C GLY A 38 -3.99 -5.43 -33.41
N ILE A 39 -5.31 -5.56 -33.17
CA ILE A 39 -5.88 -5.69 -31.81
C ILE A 39 -5.40 -6.96 -31.10
N VAL A 40 -5.12 -8.04 -31.85
CA VAL A 40 -4.64 -9.32 -31.31
C VAL A 40 -3.24 -9.18 -30.74
N TYR A 41 -2.44 -8.28 -31.31
CA TYR A 41 -1.11 -7.95 -30.79
C TYR A 41 -1.16 -6.97 -29.60
N PHE A 42 -2.29 -6.35 -29.30
CA PHE A 42 -2.45 -5.56 -28.07
C PHE A 42 -3.01 -6.38 -26.89
N LEU A 43 -3.62 -7.54 -27.15
CA LEU A 43 -4.14 -8.45 -26.11
C LEU A 43 -3.13 -8.80 -25.01
N PRO A 44 -1.85 -9.10 -25.33
CA PRO A 44 -0.85 -9.40 -24.31
C PRO A 44 -0.51 -8.20 -23.40
N VAL A 45 -0.79 -6.97 -23.82
CA VAL A 45 -0.55 -5.76 -23.00
C VAL A 45 -1.44 -5.73 -21.76
N ILE A 46 -2.69 -6.22 -21.88
CA ILE A 46 -3.69 -6.21 -20.81
C ILE A 46 -3.18 -6.90 -19.53
N PRO A 47 -2.73 -8.17 -19.55
CA PRO A 47 -2.25 -8.83 -18.33
C PRO A 47 -1.04 -8.12 -17.68
N PHE A 48 -0.13 -7.50 -18.45
CA PHE A 48 0.97 -6.71 -17.88
C PHE A 48 0.47 -5.54 -17.03
N PHE A 49 -0.61 -4.87 -17.46
CA PHE A 49 -1.25 -3.80 -16.68
C PHE A 49 -1.95 -4.32 -15.42
N PHE A 50 -2.64 -5.47 -15.52
CA PHE A 50 -3.28 -6.09 -14.35
C PHE A 50 -2.29 -6.46 -13.26
N VAL A 51 -1.09 -6.93 -13.61
CA VAL A 51 -0.02 -7.21 -12.64
C VAL A 51 0.33 -5.94 -11.85
N TYR A 52 0.47 -4.78 -12.51
CA TYR A 52 0.67 -3.52 -11.79
C TYR A 52 -0.51 -3.21 -10.86
N MET A 53 -1.76 -3.27 -11.35
CA MET A 53 -2.94 -2.99 -10.52
C MET A 53 -3.01 -3.89 -9.28
N LEU A 54 -2.75 -5.19 -9.43
CA LEU A 54 -2.75 -6.14 -8.31
C LEU A 54 -1.65 -5.83 -7.30
N LEU A 55 -0.46 -5.44 -7.76
CA LEU A 55 0.66 -5.05 -6.90
C LEU A 55 0.43 -3.70 -6.18
N PHE A 56 -0.42 -2.83 -6.73
CA PHE A 56 -0.75 -1.51 -6.16
C PHE A 56 -1.98 -1.52 -5.23
N SER A 57 -2.48 -2.69 -4.82
CA SER A 57 -3.59 -2.81 -3.86
C SER A 57 -3.42 -1.82 -2.70
N PRO A 58 -4.33 -0.83 -2.55
CA PRO A 58 -4.24 0.19 -1.52
C PRO A 58 -4.18 -0.49 -0.16
N LYS A 59 -3.22 -0.07 0.66
CA LYS A 59 -3.20 -0.51 2.06
C LYS A 59 -4.52 -0.03 2.68
N PRO A 60 -5.33 -0.91 3.29
CA PRO A 60 -6.60 -0.51 3.88
C PRO A 60 -6.33 0.67 4.83
N PRO A 61 -7.20 1.71 4.81
CA PRO A 61 -7.02 2.87 5.68
C PRO A 61 -6.90 2.38 7.13
N PRO A 62 -5.98 2.97 7.92
CA PRO A 62 -5.87 2.63 9.34
C PRO A 62 -7.24 2.81 9.99
N PRO A 63 -7.66 1.92 10.90
CA PRO A 63 -8.96 2.02 11.55
C PRO A 63 -9.08 3.39 12.22
N SER A 64 -9.95 4.23 11.65
CA SER A 64 -10.44 5.45 12.27
C SER A 64 -11.33 5.04 13.44
N GLY A 65 -10.75 4.83 14.61
CA GLY A 65 -11.54 4.49 15.80
C GLY A 65 -10.74 3.93 16.97
N SER A 66 -10.00 4.79 17.65
CA SER A 66 -10.02 4.79 19.11
C SER A 66 -10.09 6.25 19.55
N PRO A 67 -11.20 6.69 20.20
CA PRO A 67 -11.25 8.01 20.79
C PRO A 67 -10.17 8.11 21.87
N THR A 68 -9.60 9.29 21.97
CA THR A 68 -9.04 9.88 23.18
C THR A 68 -9.48 9.19 24.47
N ASP A 69 -8.54 8.58 25.18
CA ASP A 69 -8.52 8.61 26.65
C ASP A 69 -7.15 9.14 27.05
N SER A 70 -7.04 10.47 27.06
CA SER A 70 -6.07 11.15 27.91
C SER A 70 -6.33 10.70 29.36
N PRO A 71 -5.29 10.48 30.19
CA PRO A 71 -5.50 10.06 31.57
C PRO A 71 -6.24 11.17 32.32
N PRO A 72 -7.38 10.90 32.98
CA PRO A 72 -7.81 11.77 34.05
C PRO A 72 -6.87 11.53 35.22
N ASP A 73 -5.87 12.41 35.30
CA ASP A 73 -5.36 12.94 36.55
C ASP A 73 -6.49 12.97 37.57
N SER A 74 -6.50 11.96 38.44
CA SER A 74 -7.41 11.83 39.57
C SER A 74 -6.52 11.80 40.79
N THR A 75 -5.89 12.95 41.03
CA THR A 75 -5.56 13.40 42.38
C THR A 75 -6.89 13.49 43.14
N PRO A 76 -7.15 12.64 44.16
CA PRO A 76 -8.22 12.90 45.09
C PRO A 76 -7.67 13.90 46.10
N ASP A 77 -7.93 15.19 45.85
CA ASP A 77 -8.05 16.13 46.94
C ASP A 77 -9.11 15.61 47.93
N SER A 78 -8.84 15.79 49.23
CA SER A 78 -9.63 15.45 50.41
C SER A 78 -9.53 14.01 50.94
N ILE A 79 -8.60 13.80 51.89
CA ILE A 79 -9.02 13.45 53.25
C ILE A 79 -8.33 14.40 54.22
N ASP A 80 -9.21 15.01 55.00
CA ASP A 80 -9.03 15.99 56.05
C ASP A 80 -7.91 15.70 57.06
N ASP A 81 -7.30 16.80 57.49
CA ASP A 81 -6.95 17.11 58.88
C ASP A 81 -6.81 15.93 59.85
N HIS A 82 -5.58 15.43 59.97
CA HIS A 82 -5.08 15.01 61.28
C HIS A 82 -3.83 15.80 61.61
N PHE A 83 -4.05 17.08 61.91
CA PHE A 83 -3.08 17.97 62.56
C PHE A 83 -2.47 17.25 63.78
N SER A 84 -1.22 16.87 63.62
CA SER A 84 -0.36 16.45 64.73
C SER A 84 0.11 17.70 65.47
N ALA A 85 -0.22 17.80 66.75
CA ALA A 85 0.56 18.61 67.70
C ALA A 85 0.40 18.06 69.13
N PRO A 86 1.40 18.25 70.01
CA PRO A 86 1.83 17.29 71.03
C PRO A 86 1.66 17.87 72.46
N PRO A 87 2.53 17.51 73.42
CA PRO A 87 2.41 16.44 74.41
C PRO A 87 1.81 16.90 75.74
N GLU A 88 1.55 15.92 76.61
CA GLU A 88 1.13 16.08 78.00
C GLU A 88 2.11 16.94 78.82
N SER A 89 1.55 17.85 79.63
CA SER A 89 2.15 18.37 80.86
C SER A 89 1.06 18.81 81.84
#